data_AF-Q0U2R5-F1
#
_entry.id   AF-Q0U2R5-F1
#
_cell.length_a   1.000
_cell.length_b   1.000
_cell.length_c   1.000
_cell.angle_alpha   90.00
_cell.angle_beta   90.00
_cell.angle_gamma   90.00
#
_symmetry.space_group_name_H-M   'P 1'
#
loop_
_entity.id
_entity.type
_entity.pdbx_description
1 polymer ?
#
loop_
_entity_poly.entity_id
_entity_poly.type
_entity_poly.pdbx_seq_one_letter_code
_entity_poly.pdbx_strand_id
1 'polypeptide(L)'
;MQEADDPSSFNLTIHTFVGAHSHPTNFIHAHLRPRGPSNAPKLHTLVTTTMALWSEHIGTDSGRLDDVKALHNVFIFEDLVAGAEQGFVVPRAGGEGEWARENMGEFERREREGDEGMGRLVGELKAKMGE
;
A
#
# COMPACT_ATOMS: atom_id res chain seq x y z
N MET A 1 40.45 -8.05 -11.35
CA MET A 1 39.38 -8.46 -12.29
C MET A 1 38.27 -9.01 -11.42
N GLN A 2 37.25 -8.20 -11.17
CA GLN A 2 36.12 -8.54 -10.30
C GLN A 2 35.07 -9.19 -11.21
N GLU A 3 34.66 -10.42 -10.91
CA GLU A 3 33.54 -11.06 -11.60
C GLU A 3 32.31 -10.17 -11.47
N ALA A 4 31.69 -9.86 -12.59
CA ALA A 4 30.43 -9.13 -12.63
C ALA A 4 29.32 -10.08 -12.14
N ASP A 5 28.59 -9.66 -11.10
CA ASP A 5 27.40 -10.35 -10.62
C ASP A 5 26.39 -10.53 -11.77
N ASP A 6 25.94 -11.77 -11.97
CA ASP A 6 24.92 -12.13 -12.94
C ASP A 6 23.57 -11.48 -12.56
N PRO A 7 23.00 -10.59 -13.40
CA PRO A 7 21.75 -9.89 -13.11
C PRO A 7 20.52 -10.82 -13.11
N SER A 8 20.66 -12.10 -13.49
CA SER A 8 19.58 -13.11 -13.40
C SER A 8 19.45 -13.77 -12.02
N SER A 9 20.33 -13.44 -11.07
CA SER A 9 20.39 -14.07 -9.73
C SER A 9 19.47 -13.48 -8.66
N PHE A 10 18.62 -12.50 -9.00
CA PHE A 10 17.59 -12.00 -8.07
C PHE A 10 16.40 -12.97 -7.98
N ASN A 11 16.64 -14.17 -7.47
CA ASN A 11 15.59 -15.06 -7.04
C ASN A 11 15.10 -14.59 -5.65
N LEU A 12 14.31 -13.52 -5.62
CA LEU A 12 13.61 -13.02 -4.43
C LEU A 12 12.43 -13.93 -4.04
N THR A 13 12.60 -15.26 -4.16
CA THR A 13 11.65 -16.20 -3.57
C THR A 13 11.83 -16.12 -2.06
N ILE A 14 10.98 -15.34 -1.43
CA ILE A 14 10.91 -15.27 0.02
C ILE A 14 10.32 -16.60 0.49
N HIS A 15 11.03 -17.23 1.42
CA HIS A 15 10.63 -18.50 2.01
C HIS A 15 9.90 -18.28 3.33
N THR A 16 8.81 -19.01 3.52
CA THR A 16 8.22 -19.20 4.85
C THR A 16 8.62 -20.57 5.38
N PHE A 17 8.69 -20.72 6.70
CA PHE A 17 8.98 -22.01 7.32
C PHE A 17 7.73 -22.52 8.02
N VAL A 18 7.28 -23.71 7.65
CA VAL A 18 6.17 -24.40 8.30
C VAL A 18 6.63 -25.78 8.74
N GLY A 19 6.50 -26.09 10.03
CA GLY A 19 6.96 -27.36 10.58
C GLY A 19 8.46 -27.61 10.38
N ALA A 20 9.30 -26.57 10.45
CA ALA A 20 10.74 -26.60 10.15
C ALA A 20 11.12 -26.91 8.69
N HIS A 21 10.16 -26.91 7.77
CA HIS A 21 10.40 -27.06 6.33
C HIS A 21 10.21 -25.72 5.62
N SER A 22 11.08 -25.44 4.65
CA SER A 22 10.98 -24.26 3.80
C SER A 22 9.89 -24.47 2.73
N HIS A 23 9.01 -23.49 2.60
CA HIS A 23 7.99 -23.43 1.56
C HIS A 23 8.11 -22.10 0.80
N PRO A 24 8.02 -22.11 -0.56
CA PRO A 24 7.82 -20.87 -1.29
C PRO A 24 6.49 -20.26 -0.86
N THR A 25 6.44 -18.94 -0.75
CA THR A 25 5.26 -18.25 -0.22
C THR A 25 4.90 -17.02 -1.03
N ASN A 26 3.60 -16.80 -1.18
CA ASN A 26 3.07 -15.52 -1.60
C ASN A 26 2.49 -14.83 -0.37
N PHE A 27 2.81 -13.56 -0.18
CA PHE A 27 2.26 -12.74 0.89
C PHE A 27 1.92 -11.34 0.39
N ILE A 28 0.94 -10.73 1.05
CA ILE A 28 0.59 -9.33 0.87
C ILE A 28 0.75 -8.64 2.23
N HIS A 29 1.64 -7.66 2.28
CA HIS A 29 1.74 -6.74 3.39
C HIS A 29 1.23 -5.37 2.94
N ALA A 30 0.28 -4.81 3.70
CA ALA A 30 -0.22 -3.46 3.48
C ALA A 30 0.02 -2.61 4.72
N HIS A 31 0.45 -1.37 4.52
CA HIS A 31 0.71 -0.40 5.57
C HIS A 31 -0.31 0.73 5.46
N LEU A 32 -0.96 1.07 6.57
CA LEU A 32 -2.04 2.04 6.64
C LEU A 32 -1.76 3.07 7.74
N ARG A 33 -2.27 4.28 7.54
CA ARG A 33 -2.38 5.27 8.62
C ARG A 33 -3.44 4.80 9.62
N PRO A 34 -3.14 4.78 10.94
CA PRO A 34 -4.11 4.35 11.94
C PRO A 34 -5.41 5.16 11.90
N ARG A 35 -6.56 4.46 11.89
CA ARG A 35 -7.91 5.09 11.94
C ARG A 35 -8.64 4.84 13.26
N GLY A 36 -7.92 4.35 14.27
CA GLY A 36 -8.43 4.06 15.61
C GLY A 36 -9.21 2.74 15.71
N PRO A 37 -9.61 2.34 16.93
CA PRO A 37 -10.12 0.99 17.19
C PRO A 37 -11.38 0.60 16.40
N SER A 38 -12.22 1.58 16.04
CA SER A 38 -13.41 1.35 15.23
C SER A 38 -13.12 0.89 13.81
N ASN A 39 -11.87 0.99 13.34
CA ASN A 39 -11.46 0.55 12.02
C ASN A 39 -11.21 -0.96 11.93
N ALA A 40 -10.95 -1.64 13.05
CA ALA A 40 -10.56 -3.05 13.07
C ALA A 40 -11.51 -3.99 12.30
N PRO A 41 -12.86 -3.87 12.40
CA PRO A 41 -13.77 -4.70 11.59
C PRO A 41 -13.59 -4.52 10.09
N LYS A 42 -13.28 -3.30 9.63
CA LYS A 42 -13.02 -3.02 8.20
C LYS A 42 -11.71 -3.65 7.73
N LEU A 43 -10.71 -3.73 8.60
CA LEU A 43 -9.45 -4.41 8.31
C LEU A 43 -9.64 -5.91 8.13
N HIS A 44 -10.50 -6.54 8.94
CA HIS A 44 -10.88 -7.94 8.73
C HIS A 44 -11.58 -8.13 7.39
N THR A 45 -12.53 -7.26 7.03
CA THR A 45 -13.15 -7.29 5.71
C THR A 45 -12.09 -7.18 4.60
N LEU A 46 -11.17 -6.22 4.70
CA LEU A 46 -10.10 -6.04 3.73
C LEU A 46 -9.27 -7.33 3.55
N VAL A 47 -8.84 -7.97 4.63
CA VAL A 47 -8.11 -9.25 4.59
C VAL A 47 -8.92 -10.32 3.86
N THR A 48 -10.18 -10.53 4.27
CA THR A 48 -11.04 -11.57 3.66
C THR A 48 -11.31 -11.31 2.18
N THR A 49 -11.53 -10.06 1.80
CA THR A 49 -11.75 -9.67 0.40
C THR A 49 -10.48 -9.85 -0.43
N THR A 50 -9.31 -9.48 0.09
CA THR A 50 -8.04 -9.71 -0.59
C THR A 50 -7.78 -11.19 -0.84
N MET A 51 -8.04 -12.04 0.16
CA MET A 51 -7.92 -13.50 0.01
C MET A 51 -8.85 -14.04 -1.08
N ALA A 52 -10.12 -13.61 -1.06
CA ALA A 52 -11.11 -14.05 -2.05
C ALA A 52 -10.72 -13.62 -3.48
N LEU A 53 -10.30 -12.37 -3.67
CA LEU A 53 -9.86 -11.84 -4.97
C LEU A 53 -8.61 -12.56 -5.49
N TRP A 54 -7.67 -12.91 -4.61
CA TRP A 54 -6.51 -13.71 -5.00
C TRP A 54 -6.96 -15.08 -5.51
N SER A 55 -7.79 -15.78 -4.73
CA SER A 55 -8.31 -17.09 -5.11
C SER A 55 -9.06 -17.05 -6.44
N GLU A 56 -9.89 -16.02 -6.65
CA GLU A 56 -10.64 -15.80 -7.89
C GLU A 56 -9.74 -15.63 -9.11
N HIS A 57 -8.73 -14.77 -9.04
CA HIS A 57 -7.91 -14.40 -10.20
C HIS A 57 -6.73 -15.36 -10.45
N ILE A 58 -6.18 -15.95 -9.40
CA ILE A 58 -5.03 -16.85 -9.50
C ILE A 58 -5.48 -18.32 -9.65
N GLY A 59 -6.73 -18.63 -9.28
CA GLY A 59 -7.32 -19.96 -9.41
C GLY A 59 -6.75 -20.96 -8.40
N THR A 60 -6.66 -20.55 -7.14
CA THR A 60 -6.04 -21.30 -6.03
C THR A 60 -6.88 -21.24 -4.76
N ASP A 61 -6.85 -22.30 -3.96
CA ASP A 61 -7.38 -22.26 -2.59
C ASP A 61 -6.39 -21.54 -1.68
N SER A 62 -6.80 -20.41 -1.10
CA SER A 62 -5.92 -19.59 -0.25
C SER A 62 -5.33 -20.40 0.91
N GLY A 63 -4.05 -20.20 1.21
CA GLY A 63 -3.39 -20.75 2.40
C GLY A 63 -2.89 -22.20 2.31
N ARG A 64 -3.09 -22.90 1.18
CA ARG A 64 -2.55 -24.25 1.00
C ARG A 64 -1.02 -24.25 0.88
N LEU A 65 -0.35 -25.11 1.66
CA LEU A 65 1.13 -25.19 1.70
C LEU A 65 1.73 -25.99 0.54
N ASP A 66 0.94 -26.83 -0.11
CA ASP A 66 1.31 -27.63 -1.27
C ASP A 66 1.04 -26.91 -2.61
N ASP A 67 0.38 -25.76 -2.57
CA ASP A 67 0.12 -24.93 -3.74
C ASP A 67 1.07 -23.72 -3.77
N VAL A 68 1.98 -23.72 -4.74
CA VAL A 68 2.97 -22.64 -4.94
C VAL A 68 2.34 -21.30 -5.30
N LYS A 69 1.08 -21.29 -5.74
CA LYS A 69 0.34 -20.07 -6.08
C LYS A 69 -0.55 -19.58 -4.93
N ALA A 70 -0.70 -20.37 -3.87
CA ALA A 70 -1.55 -19.98 -2.74
C ALA A 70 -0.99 -18.72 -2.06
N LEU A 71 -1.90 -17.85 -1.67
CA LEU A 71 -1.62 -16.72 -0.79
C LEU A 71 -1.59 -17.24 0.65
N HIS A 72 -0.42 -17.22 1.30
CA HIS A 72 -0.28 -17.73 2.67
C HIS A 72 -0.58 -16.68 3.71
N ASN A 73 -0.16 -15.43 3.49
CA ASN A 73 -0.29 -14.36 4.46
C ASN A 73 -0.87 -13.10 3.83
N VAL A 74 -1.83 -12.49 4.54
CA VAL A 74 -2.27 -11.12 4.31
C VAL A 74 -2.21 -10.40 5.64
N PHE A 75 -1.28 -9.45 5.76
CA PHE A 75 -1.13 -8.63 6.95
C PHE A 75 -1.37 -7.17 6.63
N ILE A 76 -2.22 -6.54 7.44
CA ILE A 76 -2.52 -5.12 7.37
C ILE A 76 -1.97 -4.46 8.64
N PHE A 77 -0.98 -3.60 8.48
CA PHE A 77 -0.33 -2.88 9.55
C PHE A 77 -0.88 -1.46 9.63
N GLU A 78 -1.38 -1.04 10.80
CA GLU A 78 -1.68 0.36 11.08
C GLU A 78 -0.45 1.02 11.74
N ASP A 79 0.62 1.22 10.97
CA ASP A 79 1.93 1.65 11.47
C ASP A 79 2.46 2.96 10.86
N LEU A 80 1.74 3.54 9.89
CA LEU A 80 2.07 4.86 9.31
C LEU A 80 1.62 5.99 10.24
N VAL A 81 2.29 6.13 11.39
CA VAL A 81 1.93 7.12 12.42
C VAL A 81 2.31 8.55 12.02
N ALA A 82 3.39 8.73 11.25
CA ALA A 82 3.82 10.01 10.70
C ALA A 82 4.61 9.78 9.41
N GLY A 83 4.55 10.74 8.48
CA GLY A 83 5.28 10.71 7.23
C GLY A 83 5.22 12.04 6.52
N ALA A 84 6.07 12.22 5.51
CA ALA A 84 5.99 13.34 4.60
C ALA A 84 6.09 12.84 3.16
N GLU A 85 5.24 13.38 2.29
CA GLU A 85 5.18 13.04 0.87
C GLU A 85 5.29 14.34 0.07
N GLN A 86 6.22 14.38 -0.89
CA GLN A 86 6.46 15.56 -1.73
C GLN A 86 6.72 16.86 -0.95
N GLY A 87 7.27 16.75 0.26
CA GLY A 87 7.55 17.89 1.15
C GLY A 87 6.38 18.33 2.03
N PHE A 88 5.26 17.60 2.03
CA PHE A 88 4.11 17.86 2.91
C PHE A 88 4.00 16.78 3.97
N VAL A 89 3.85 17.19 5.23
CA VAL A 89 3.52 16.23 6.30
C VAL A 89 2.15 15.63 5.99
N VAL A 90 2.09 14.30 5.93
CA VAL A 90 0.85 13.57 5.67
C VAL A 90 -0.07 13.75 6.87
N PRO A 91 -1.35 14.11 6.67
CA PRO A 91 -2.25 14.34 7.80
C PRO A 91 -2.56 13.03 8.52
N ARG A 92 -3.08 13.15 9.74
CA ARG A 92 -3.77 12.02 10.37
C ARG A 92 -4.91 11.53 9.47
N ALA A 93 -5.18 10.24 9.48
CA ALA A 93 -6.24 9.67 8.67
C ALA A 93 -7.59 10.32 9.00
N GLY A 94 -8.31 10.80 7.97
CA GLY A 94 -9.54 11.57 8.12
C GLY A 94 -9.34 13.09 8.13
N GLY A 95 -8.09 13.58 8.24
CA GLY A 95 -7.75 15.01 8.20
C GLY A 95 -7.46 15.56 6.79
N GLU A 96 -7.72 14.79 5.74
CA GLU A 96 -7.33 15.14 4.36
C GLU A 96 -7.94 16.45 3.87
N GLY A 97 -9.19 16.74 4.24
CA GLY A 97 -9.87 17.96 3.80
C GLY A 97 -9.31 19.24 4.40
N GLU A 98 -8.91 19.21 5.68
CA GLU A 98 -8.27 20.36 6.33
C GLU A 98 -6.85 20.56 5.83
N TRP A 99 -6.09 19.48 5.77
CA TRP A 99 -4.75 19.47 5.19
C TRP A 99 -4.73 20.04 3.76
N ALA A 100 -5.70 19.66 2.92
CA ALA A 100 -5.80 20.18 1.57
C ALA A 100 -6.06 21.69 1.55
N ARG A 101 -6.93 22.19 2.43
CA ARG A 101 -7.22 23.63 2.56
C ARG A 101 -5.99 24.42 3.03
N GLU A 102 -5.27 23.92 4.02
CA GLU A 102 -4.08 24.58 4.57
C GLU A 102 -2.93 24.65 3.55
N ASN A 103 -2.78 23.62 2.72
CA ASN A 103 -1.67 23.53 1.77
C ASN A 103 -2.01 24.02 0.36
N MET A 104 -3.27 24.37 0.07
CA MET A 104 -3.73 24.75 -1.28
C MET A 104 -2.89 25.86 -1.91
N GLY A 105 -2.49 26.88 -1.15
CA GLY A 105 -1.67 27.97 -1.68
C GLY A 105 -0.32 27.52 -2.22
N GLU A 106 0.31 26.54 -1.56
CA GLU A 106 1.56 25.94 -2.02
C GLU A 106 1.32 25.00 -3.21
N PHE A 107 0.21 24.25 -3.21
CA PHE A 107 -0.15 23.40 -4.37
C PHE A 107 -0.31 24.23 -5.64
N GLU A 108 -1.07 25.32 -5.56
CA GLU A 108 -1.27 26.24 -6.69
C GLU A 108 0.02 26.96 -7.08
N ARG A 109 0.94 27.24 -6.13
CA ARG A 109 2.25 27.80 -6.45
C ARG A 109 3.07 26.82 -7.29
N ARG A 110 3.17 25.55 -6.88
CA ARG A 110 3.90 24.52 -7.62
C ARG A 110 3.27 24.21 -8.96
N GLU A 111 1.94 24.18 -9.05
CA GLU A 111 1.22 24.09 -10.32
C GLU A 111 1.66 25.21 -11.29
N ARG A 112 1.70 26.47 -10.85
CA ARG A 112 2.16 27.61 -11.67
C ARG A 112 3.63 27.52 -12.08
N GLU A 113 4.44 26.80 -11.30
CA GLU A 113 5.85 26.54 -11.60
C GLU A 113 6.06 25.32 -12.53
N GLY A 114 4.98 24.66 -12.95
CA GLY A 114 5.03 23.56 -13.90
C GLY A 114 5.05 22.16 -13.27
N ASP A 115 4.76 22.04 -11.97
CA ASP A 115 4.55 20.73 -11.34
C ASP A 115 3.21 20.13 -11.79
N GLU A 116 3.23 19.36 -12.89
CA GLU A 116 2.05 18.72 -13.46
C GLU A 116 1.33 17.77 -12.50
N GLY A 117 2.09 17.10 -11.62
CA GLY A 117 1.53 16.21 -10.61
C GLY A 117 0.67 17.00 -9.62
N MET A 118 1.19 18.15 -9.18
CA MET A 118 0.45 19.06 -8.31
C MET A 118 -0.74 19.71 -9.03
N GLY A 119 -0.60 20.06 -10.31
CA GLY A 119 -1.71 20.59 -11.11
C GLY A 119 -2.91 19.62 -11.19
N ARG A 120 -2.64 18.32 -11.37
CA ARG A 120 -3.70 17.29 -11.31
C ARG A 120 -4.39 17.25 -9.93
N LEU A 121 -3.60 17.30 -8.85
CA LEU A 121 -4.14 17.33 -7.48
C LEU A 121 -5.03 18.55 -7.24
N VAL A 122 -4.57 19.75 -7.63
CA VAL A 122 -5.36 20.99 -7.51
C VAL A 122 -6.68 20.88 -8.26
N GLY A 123 -6.66 20.33 -9.49
CA GLY A 123 -7.86 20.10 -10.29
C GLY A 123 -8.87 19.18 -9.58
N GLU A 124 -8.40 18.05 -9.03
CA GLU A 124 -9.26 17.11 -8.28
C GLU A 124 -9.86 17.74 -7.02
N LEU A 125 -9.06 18.51 -6.27
CA LEU A 125 -9.52 19.15 -5.04
C LEU A 125 -10.55 20.24 -5.32
N LYS A 126 -10.35 21.07 -6.34
CA LYS A 126 -11.31 22.11 -6.74
C LYS A 126 -12.64 21.51 -7.19
N ALA A 127 -12.61 20.40 -7.93
CA ALA A 127 -13.83 19.69 -8.34
C ALA A 127 -14.63 19.19 -7.13
N LYS A 128 -13.96 18.60 -6.13
CA LYS A 128 -14.61 18.07 -4.91
C LYS A 128 -15.09 19.15 -3.93
N MET A 129 -14.51 20.35 -3.97
CA MET A 129 -14.90 21.47 -3.11
C MET A 129 -16.02 22.34 -3.69
N GLY A 130 -16.31 22.19 -4.99
CA GLY A 130 -17.39 22.89 -5.69
C GLY A 130 -18.74 22.17 -5.67
N GLU A 131 -18.78 20.94 -5.16
CA GLU A 131 -20.00 20.16 -4.84
C GLU A 131 -20.41 20.37 -3.39
#